data_AF-A0A0C9WJT1-F1
#
_entry.id   AF-A0A0C9WJT1-F1
#
_cell.length_a   1.000
_cell.length_b   1.000
_cell.length_c   1.000
_cell.angle_alpha   90.00
_cell.angle_beta   90.00
_cell.angle_gamma   90.00
#
_symmetry.space_group_name_H-M   'P 1'
#
loop_
_entity.id
_entity.type
_entity.pdbx_description
1 polymer ?
#
loop_
_entity_poly.entity_id
_entity_poly.type
_entity_poly.pdbx_seq_one_letter_code
_entity_poly.pdbx_strand_id
1 'polypeptide(L)' 'LKFDDFISEYIDIMNGIGQGDPISMLLYIIYNADLLEALRRLNEDAIGYVDDALVVATAKTFKETT' A
#
# COMPACT_ATOMS: atom_id res chain seq x y z
N LEU A 1 -4.73 -12.69 -20.84
CA LEU A 1 -5.55 -11.45 -20.99
C LEU A 1 -6.29 -11.54 -22.30
N LYS A 2 -7.60 -11.25 -22.36
CA LYS A 2 -8.39 -11.33 -23.60
C LYS A 2 -9.04 -9.99 -23.90
N PHE A 3 -8.84 -9.49 -25.10
CA PHE A 3 -9.54 -8.31 -25.64
C PHE A 3 -10.05 -8.68 -27.02
N ASP A 4 -11.38 -8.59 -27.20
CA ASP A 4 -12.08 -8.98 -28.42
C ASP A 4 -11.64 -10.38 -28.90
N ASP A 5 -10.96 -10.42 -30.05
CA ASP A 5 -10.52 -11.64 -30.73
C ASP A 5 -9.09 -12.03 -30.36
N PHE A 6 -8.38 -11.21 -29.58
CA PHE A 6 -7.00 -11.43 -29.18
C PHE A 6 -6.91 -12.02 -27.77
N ILE A 7 -6.16 -13.11 -27.64
CA ILE A 7 -5.80 -13.73 -26.36
C ILE A 7 -4.28 -13.65 -26.23
N SER A 8 -3.80 -13.02 -25.16
CA SER A 8 -2.38 -12.95 -24.85
C SER A 8 -1.83 -14.31 -24.45
N GLU A 9 -0.56 -14.55 -24.74
CA GLU A 9 0.20 -15.64 -24.13
C GLU A 9 0.32 -15.47 -22.61
N TYR A 10 0.74 -16.53 -21.93
CA TYR A 10 1.02 -16.50 -20.50
C TYR A 10 2.23 -15.61 -20.21
N ILE A 11 2.13 -14.83 -19.13
CA ILE A 11 3.18 -13.94 -18.67
C ILE A 11 3.44 -14.25 -17.20
N ASP A 12 4.69 -14.57 -16.88
CA ASP A 12 5.11 -14.75 -15.49
C ASP A 12 5.27 -13.39 -14.79
N ILE A 13 4.49 -13.18 -13.74
CA ILE A 13 4.59 -11.99 -12.89
C ILE A 13 5.70 -12.25 -11.86
N MET A 14 6.89 -11.72 -12.13
CA MET A 14 8.05 -11.89 -11.23
C MET A 14 8.10 -10.89 -10.08
N ASN A 15 7.33 -9.79 -10.16
CA ASN A 15 7.29 -8.73 -9.17
C ASN A 15 5.86 -8.19 -9.01
N GLY A 16 5.48 -7.92 -7.76
CA GLY A 16 4.13 -7.44 -7.43
C GLY A 16 3.11 -8.57 -7.34
N ILE A 17 1.83 -8.19 -7.35
CA ILE A 17 0.69 -9.11 -7.26
C ILE A 17 -0.33 -8.76 -8.34
N GLY A 18 -1.06 -9.77 -8.83
CA GLY A 18 -2.03 -9.58 -9.91
C GLY A 18 -3.21 -8.72 -9.49
N GLN A 19 -3.58 -7.73 -10.31
CA GLN A 19 -4.78 -6.92 -10.10
C GLN A 19 -6.03 -7.72 -10.47
N GLY A 20 -7.11 -7.53 -9.69
CA GLY A 20 -8.39 -8.22 -9.91
C GLY A 20 -8.52 -9.58 -9.22
N ASP A 21 -7.44 -10.10 -8.62
CA ASP A 21 -7.52 -11.22 -7.69
C ASP A 21 -7.97 -10.71 -6.30
N PRO A 22 -9.09 -11.20 -5.75
CA PRO A 22 -9.55 -10.81 -4.42
C PRO A 22 -8.50 -11.01 -3.31
N ILE A 23 -7.64 -12.02 -3.43
CA ILE A 23 -6.59 -12.29 -2.43
C ILE A 23 -5.47 -11.25 -2.51
N SER A 24 -5.13 -10.77 -3.71
CA SER A 24 -4.12 -9.72 -3.89
C SER A 24 -4.43 -8.48 -3.06
N MET A 25 -5.70 -8.08 -2.97
CA MET A 25 -6.10 -6.92 -2.16
C MET A 25 -5.79 -7.11 -0.67
N LEU A 26 -6.02 -8.30 -0.13
CA LEU A 26 -5.69 -8.62 1.27
C LEU A 26 -4.18 -8.66 1.49
N LEU A 27 -3.44 -9.31 0.57
CA LEU A 27 -1.98 -9.40 0.65
C LEU A 27 -1.32 -8.02 0.59
N TYR A 28 -1.88 -7.11 -0.23
CA TYR A 28 -1.40 -5.73 -0.33
C TYR A 28 -1.53 -4.98 1.00
N ILE A 29 -2.66 -5.12 1.70
CA ILE A 29 -2.87 -4.50 3.02
C ILE A 29 -1.87 -5.04 4.04
N ILE A 30 -1.65 -6.37 4.06
CA ILE A 30 -0.70 -7.00 4.98
C ILE A 30 0.73 -6.53 4.69
N TYR A 31 1.13 -6.48 3.41
CA TYR A 31 2.45 -6.01 3.01
C TYR A 31 2.73 -4.57 3.46
N ASN A 32 1.72 -3.70 3.40
CA ASN A 32 1.85 -2.28 3.80
C ASN A 32 1.61 -2.04 5.30
N ALA A 33 1.23 -3.05 6.10
CA ALA A 33 0.92 -2.86 7.52
C ALA A 33 2.14 -2.37 8.32
N ASP A 34 3.31 -2.92 8.05
CA ASP A 34 4.56 -2.55 8.73
C ASP A 34 4.95 -1.09 8.46
N LEU A 35 4.59 -0.53 7.30
CA LEU A 35 4.81 0.89 6.98
C LEU A 35 4.05 1.79 7.95
N LEU A 36 2.77 1.48 8.23
CA LEU A 36 1.96 2.24 9.17
C LEU A 36 2.46 2.07 10.61
N GLU A 37 2.93 0.86 10.96
CA GLU A 37 3.48 0.59 12.29
C GLU A 37 4.79 1.35 12.52
N ALA A 38 5.66 1.43 11.53
CA ALA A 38 6.93 2.15 11.61
C ALA A 38 6.71 3.64 11.97
N LEU A 39 5.68 4.27 11.41
CA LEU A 39 5.33 5.66 11.69
C LEU A 39 4.78 5.84 13.11
N ARG A 40 3.96 4.90 13.59
CA ARG A 40 3.43 4.91 14.96
C ARG A 40 4.53 4.81 16.01
N ARG A 41 5.63 4.12 15.70
CA ARG A 41 6.81 4.06 16.58
C ARG A 41 7.53 5.41 16.70
N LEU A 42 7.28 6.36 15.81
CA LEU A 42 7.82 7.72 15.84
C LEU A 42 6.89 8.73 16.55
N ASN A 43 5.86 8.26 17.26
CA ASN A 43 4.78 9.08 17.84
C ASN A 43 3.91 9.84 16.81
N GLU A 44 3.96 9.44 15.54
CA GLU A 44 3.05 9.96 14.51
C GLU A 44 1.85 9.03 14.33
N ASP A 45 0.68 9.57 14.01
CA ASP A 45 -0.46 8.73 13.62
C ASP A 45 -0.41 8.45 12.11
N ALA A 46 -0.88 7.26 11.73
CA ALA A 46 -0.83 6.81 10.35
C ALA A 46 -2.10 6.02 10.01
N ILE A 47 -2.69 6.37 8.86
CA ILE A 47 -3.89 5.76 8.30
C ILE A 47 -3.58 5.32 6.87
N GLY A 48 -3.82 4.05 6.56
CA GLY A 48 -3.72 3.52 5.21
C GLY A 48 -5.09 3.16 4.65
N TYR A 49 -5.30 3.42 3.37
CA TYR A 49 -6.48 3.01 2.61
C TYR A 49 -6.05 2.52 1.24
N VAL A 50 -6.01 1.19 1.06
CA VAL A 50 -5.46 0.57 -0.15
C VAL A 50 -4.07 1.17 -0.43
N ASP A 51 -3.90 1.91 -1.52
CA ASP A 51 -2.66 2.55 -1.98
C ASP A 51 -2.39 3.94 -1.38
N ASP A 52 -3.39 4.55 -0.74
CA ASP A 52 -3.23 5.84 -0.06
C ASP A 52 -2.74 5.67 1.38
N ALA A 53 -1.81 6.52 1.78
CA ALA A 53 -1.36 6.62 3.17
C ALA A 53 -1.36 8.09 3.63
N LEU A 54 -1.90 8.32 4.81
CA LEU A 54 -1.90 9.60 5.51
C LEU A 54 -1.05 9.46 6.78
N VAL A 55 -0.18 10.44 7.00
CA VAL A 55 0.58 10.59 8.25
C VAL A 55 0.16 11.90 8.91
N VAL A 56 -0.11 11.85 10.21
CA VAL A 56 -0.52 12.99 11.01
C VAL A 56 0.50 13.22 12.10
N ALA A 57 1.10 14.40 12.08
CA ALA A 57 2.06 14.84 13.09
C ALA A 57 1.50 15.96 13.96
N THR A 58 1.78 15.87 15.27
CA THR A 58 1.29 16.85 16.25
C THR A 58 2.45 17.40 17.09
N ALA A 59 2.59 18.73 17.14
CA ALA A 59 3.50 19.40 18.06
C ALA A 59 2.98 20.79 18.44
N LYS A 60 3.64 21.43 19.42
CA LYS A 60 3.24 22.77 19.89
C LYS A 60 3.76 23.86 18.96
N THR A 61 4.86 23.60 18.28
CA THR A 61 5.44 24.53 17.29
C THR A 61 5.94 23.78 16.06
N PHE A 62 6.05 24.49 14.93
CA PHE A 62 6.53 23.93 13.67
C PHE A 62 7.96 23.35 13.75
N LYS A 63 8.79 23.84 14.69
CA LYS A 63 10.18 23.36 14.84
C LYS A 63 10.30 22.03 15.61
N GLU A 64 9.20 21.55 16.19
CA GLU A 64 9.19 20.35 17.03
C GLU A 64 8.74 19.08 16.27
N THR A 65 8.32 19.19 15.01
CA THR A 65 7.87 18.04 14.17
C THR A 65 8.96 17.55 13.22
N THR A 66 10.11 17.06 13.69
CA THR A 66 11.16 16.51 12.79
C THR A 66 11.83 15.28 13.38
#